data_AF-A0A940FXE8-F1
#
_entry.id   AF-A0A940FXE8-F1
#
_cell.length_a   1.000
_cell.length_b   1.000
_cell.length_c   1.000
_cell.angle_alpha   90.00
_cell.angle_beta   90.00
_cell.angle_gamma   90.00
#
_symmetry.space_group_name_H-M   'P 1'
#
loop_
_entity.id
_entity.type
_entity.pdbx_description
1 polymer ?
#
loop_
_entity_poly.entity_id
_entity_poly.type
_entity_poly.pdbx_seq_one_letter_code
_entity_poly.pdbx_strand_id
1 'polypeptide(L)' 'PAFVTAWILMVVLALRELSASVLLYPSGQPTLSVYMLDLWTKGSLEDVSVVAFIVLSIVLVLLALRSATGRKIDQTML' A
#
# COMPACT_ATOMS: atom_id res chain seq x y z
N PRO A 1 -14.13 -16.05 2.76
CA PRO A 1 -12.79 -16.57 2.35
C PRO A 1 -12.19 -15.85 1.12
N ALA A 2 -12.88 -15.84 -0.02
CA ALA A 2 -12.38 -15.22 -1.25
C ALA A 2 -12.48 -13.68 -1.26
N PHE A 3 -13.61 -13.13 -0.81
CA PHE A 3 -13.86 -11.68 -0.83
C PHE A 3 -12.81 -10.88 -0.04
N VAL A 4 -12.53 -11.25 1.21
CA VAL A 4 -11.55 -10.55 2.07
C VAL A 4 -10.15 -10.61 1.47
N THR A 5 -9.77 -11.74 0.86
CA THR A 5 -8.48 -11.88 0.19
C THR A 5 -8.38 -10.97 -1.04
N ALA A 6 -9.41 -10.96 -1.89
CA ALA A 6 -9.47 -10.08 -3.05
C ALA A 6 -9.48 -8.60 -2.65
N TRP A 7 -10.19 -8.25 -1.59
CA TRP A 7 -10.26 -6.88 -1.07
C TRP A 7 -8.91 -6.40 -0.55
N ILE A 8 -8.20 -7.21 0.25
CA ILE A 8 -6.86 -6.85 0.74
C ILE A 8 -5.89 -6.67 -0.43
N LEU A 9 -5.92 -7.57 -1.42
CA LEU A 9 -5.05 -7.48 -2.60
C LEU A 9 -5.36 -6.23 -3.45
N MET A 10 -6.63 -5.86 -3.61
CA MET A 10 -7.04 -4.63 -4.29
C MET A 10 -6.54 -3.38 -3.56
N VAL A 11 -6.62 -3.34 -2.22
CA VAL A 11 -6.10 -2.22 -1.43
C VAL A 11 -4.57 -2.10 -1.58
N VAL A 12 -3.85 -3.22 -1.53
CA VAL A 12 -2.39 -3.23 -1.74
C VAL A 12 -2.02 -2.74 -3.14
N LEU A 13 -2.79 -3.14 -4.16
CA LEU A 13 -2.58 -2.68 -5.53
C LEU A 13 -2.78 -1.16 -5.64
N ALA A 14 -3.91 -0.65 -5.12
CA ALA A 14 -4.21 0.78 -5.16
C ALA A 14 -3.15 1.66 -4.48
N LEU A 15 -2.55 1.20 -3.38
CA LEU A 15 -1.46 1.90 -2.68
C LEU A 15 -0.16 2.01 -3.50
N ARG A 16 0.01 1.16 -4.52
CA ARG A 16 1.21 1.14 -5.39
C ARG A 16 1.01 1.89 -6.71
N GLU A 17 -0.19 2.38 -6.98
CA GLU A 17 -0.53 3.07 -8.23
C GLU A 17 -0.21 4.58 -8.14
N LEU A 18 1.05 4.91 -8.44
CA LEU A 18 1.52 6.29 -8.54
C LEU A 18 0.91 7.01 -9.75
N SER A 19 0.86 6.35 -10.90
CA SER A 19 0.45 6.96 -12.18
C SER A 19 -0.98 7.49 -12.15
N ALA A 20 -1.92 6.70 -11.62
CA ALA A 20 -3.31 7.12 -11.46
C ALA A 20 -3.43 8.27 -10.45
N SER A 21 -2.65 8.23 -9.36
CA SER A 21 -2.66 9.25 -8.31
C SER A 21 -2.15 10.61 -8.78
N VAL A 22 -1.17 10.64 -9.69
CA VAL A 22 -0.66 11.88 -10.31
C VAL A 22 -1.70 12.46 -11.27
N LEU A 23 -2.40 11.62 -12.04
CA LEU A 23 -3.43 12.05 -13.00
C LEU A 23 -4.71 12.56 -12.32
N LEU A 24 -5.09 11.96 -11.19
CA LEU A 24 -6.28 12.35 -10.43
C LEU A 24 -6.01 13.45 -9.40
N TYR A 25 -4.79 13.96 -9.31
CA TYR A 25 -4.35 14.92 -8.30
C TYR A 25 -5.27 16.15 -8.26
N PRO A 26 -6.12 16.31 -7.23
CA PRO A 26 -6.89 17.54 -7.02
C PRO A 26 -5.98 18.56 -6.33
N SER A 27 -6.05 19.82 -6.76
CA SER A 27 -5.28 20.90 -6.14
C SER A 27 -5.62 21.02 -4.65
N GLY A 28 -4.65 20.74 -3.77
CA GLY A 28 -4.72 21.05 -2.33
C GLY A 28 -4.71 19.86 -1.36
N GLN A 29 -4.81 18.62 -1.82
CA GLN A 29 -4.66 17.43 -0.95
C GLN A 29 -3.78 16.36 -1.63
N PRO A 30 -2.47 16.36 -1.36
CA PRO A 30 -1.58 15.37 -1.97
C PRO A 30 -1.90 13.97 -1.48
N THR A 31 -2.12 13.06 -2.43
CA THR A 31 -2.17 11.63 -2.14
C THR A 31 -0.79 11.14 -1.74
N LEU A 32 -0.74 10.06 -0.95
CA LEU A 32 0.49 9.58 -0.34
C LEU A 32 1.58 9.27 -1.40
N SER A 33 1.21 8.69 -2.54
CA SER A 33 2.14 8.43 -3.64
C SER A 33 2.67 9.71 -4.30
N VAL A 34 1.81 10.73 -4.48
CA VAL A 34 2.23 12.03 -5.05
C VAL A 34 3.13 12.79 -4.09
N TYR A 35 2.88 12.71 -2.78
CA TYR A 35 3.74 13.29 -1.76
C TYR A 35 5.17 12.72 -1.80
N MET A 36 5.31 11.40 -1.98
CA MET A 36 6.63 10.77 -2.14
C MET A 36 7.36 11.24 -3.40
N LEU A 37 6.62 11.41 -4.51
CA LEU A 37 7.18 11.94 -5.76
C LEU A 37 7.64 13.39 -5.59
N ASP A 38 6.90 14.21 -4.86
CA ASP A 38 7.25 15.61 -4.56
C ASP A 38 8.49 15.72 -3.64
N LEU A 39 8.61 14.84 -2.64
CA LEU A 39 9.83 14.77 -1.83
C LEU A 39 11.06 14.34 -2.65
N TRP A 40 10.86 13.41 -3.60
CA TRP A 40 11.90 12.98 -4.52
C TRP A 40 12.36 14.11 -5.44
N THR A 41 11.42 14.87 -6.02
CA THR A 41 11.75 16.02 -6.90
C THR A 41 12.41 17.16 -6.13
N LYS A 42 12.10 17.32 -4.85
CA LYS A 42 12.77 18.25 -3.93
C LYS A 42 14.18 17.80 -3.50
N GLY A 43 14.56 16.56 -3.79
CA GLY A 43 15.88 16.01 -3.47
C GLY A 43 16.05 15.56 -2.01
N SER A 44 14.98 15.53 -1.20
CA SER A 44 15.06 15.06 0.19
C SER A 44 14.95 13.53 0.27
N LEU A 45 16.04 12.84 -0.08
CA LEU A 45 16.08 11.37 -0.10
C LEU A 45 15.85 10.72 1.27
N GLU A 46 16.24 11.42 2.34
CA GLU A 46 16.01 10.96 3.72
C GLU A 46 14.51 10.88 4.03
N ASP A 47 13.77 11.94 3.75
CA ASP A 47 12.32 11.98 3.98
C ASP A 47 11.58 10.99 3.07
N VAL A 48 11.99 10.86 1.80
CA VAL A 48 11.41 9.86 0.88
C VAL A 48 11.56 8.44 1.45
N SER A 49 12.73 8.14 2.02
CA SER A 49 13.03 6.81 2.55
C SER A 49 12.16 6.47 3.77
N VAL A 50 11.94 7.44 4.67
CA VAL A 50 11.05 7.27 5.83
C VAL A 50 9.61 7.01 5.38
N VAL A 51 9.10 7.80 4.44
CA VAL A 51 7.73 7.63 3.93
C VAL A 51 7.60 6.29 3.20
N ALA A 52 8.59 5.91 2.39
CA ALA A 52 8.60 4.63 1.68
C ALA A 52 8.58 3.44 2.66
N PHE A 53 9.34 3.54 3.74
CA PHE A 53 9.39 2.51 4.77
C PHE A 53 8.05 2.36 5.50
N ILE A 54 7.35 3.45 5.79
CA ILE A 54 6.02 3.42 6.40
C ILE A 54 5.02 2.72 5.46
N VAL A 55 5.02 3.08 4.17
CA VAL A 55 4.15 2.43 3.17
C VAL A 55 4.45 0.93 3.06
N LEU A 56 5.74 0.58 3.00
CA LEU A 56 6.18 -0.82 2.97
C LEU A 56 5.70 -1.57 4.21
N SER A 57 5.82 -0.98 5.39
CA SER A 57 5.38 -1.57 6.65
C SER A 57 3.87 -1.85 6.66
N ILE A 58 3.06 -0.89 6.19
CA ILE A 58 1.60 -1.06 6.06
C ILE A 58 1.27 -2.21 5.11
N VAL A 59 1.92 -2.27 3.95
CA VAL A 59 1.73 -3.35 2.97
C VAL A 59 2.09 -4.71 3.58
N LEU A 60 3.22 -4.80 4.28
CA LEU A 60 3.65 -6.04 4.94
C LEU A 60 2.65 -6.49 6.01
N VAL A 61 2.10 -5.58 6.81
CA VAL A 61 1.07 -5.89 7.80
C VAL A 61 -0.21 -6.41 7.13
N LEU A 62 -0.68 -5.76 6.07
CA LEU A 62 -1.87 -6.20 5.32
C LEU A 62 -1.66 -7.61 4.72
N LEU A 63 -0.47 -7.87 4.18
CA LEU A 63 -0.12 -9.18 3.64
C LEU A 63 0.00 -10.25 4.74
N ALA A 64 0.53 -9.90 5.91
CA ALA A 64 0.62 -10.79 7.07
C ALA A 64 -0.77 -11.14 7.63
N LEU A 65 -1.68 -10.17 7.70
CA LEU A 65 -3.08 -10.40 8.10
C LEU A 65 -3.79 -11.33 7.11
N ARG A 66 -3.54 -11.15 5.81
CA ARG A 66 -4.04 -12.04 4.75
C ARG A 66 -3.46 -13.45 4.89
N SER A 67 -2.16 -13.60 5.14
CA SER A 67 -1.52 -14.92 5.27
C SER A 67 -1.97 -15.67 6.53
N ALA A 68 -2.13 -14.96 7.66
CA ALA A 68 -2.67 -15.53 8.89
C ALA A 68 -4.10 -16.06 8.72
N THR A 69 -4.91 -15.36 7.92
CA THR A 69 -6.28 -15.79 7.60
C THR A 69 -6.30 -17.00 6.67
N GLY A 70 -5.41 -17.05 5.67
CA GLY A 70 -5.27 -18.19 4.77
C GLY A 70 -4.83 -19.49 5.48
N ARG A 71 -3.92 -19.37 6.45
CA ARG A 71 -3.42 -20.52 7.23
C ARG A 71 -4.51 -21.20 8.08
N LYS A 72 -5.48 -20.42 8.60
CA LYS A 72 -6.57 -20.96 9.42
C LYS A 72 -7.59 -21.79 8.63
N ILE A 73 -7.74 -21.53 7.33
CA ILE A 73 -8.72 -22.22 6.49
C ILE A 73 -8.24 -23.62 6.10
N ASP A 74 -6.92 -23.79 5.91
CA ASP A 74 -6.30 -25.08 5.55
C ASP A 74 -6.40 -26.12 6.70
N GLN A 75 -6.32 -25.67 7.96
CA GLN A 75 -6.40 -26.57 9.12
C GLN A 75 -7.82 -27.04 9.47
N THR A 76 -8.87 -26.42 8.93
CA THR A 76 -10.27 -26.83 9.15
C THR A 76 -10.77 -27.88 8.14
N MET A 77 -9.95 -28.26 7.15
CA MET A 77 -10.26 -29.29 6.15
C MET A 77 -9.56 -30.64 6.40
N LEU A 78 -8.81 -30.78 7.49
CA LEU A 78 -8.24 -32.04 8.00
C LEU A 78 -9.05 -32.53 9.21
#